data_AF-A0A415FQL5-F1
#
_entry.id   AF-A0A415FQL5-F1
#
_cell.length_a   1.000
_cell.length_b   1.000
_cell.length_c   1.000
_cell.angle_alpha   90.00
_cell.angle_beta   90.00
_cell.angle_gamma   90.00
#
_symmetry.space_group_name_H-M   'P 1'
#
loop_
_entity.id
_entity.type
_entity.pdbx_description
1 polymer ?
#
loop_
_entity_poly.entity_id
_entity_poly.type
_entity_poly.pdbx_seq_one_letter_code
_entity_poly.pdbx_strand_id
1 'polypeptide(L)'
;MSLILPDGDGPNSSWKTCCNYFYEIKVQDGDDGPEIRCQLCFDSCGLDGKRMEIYDRISRSIPCLETWSNGKNWWHIHWIWPDAGKSFQLVPADFDEEWLNKQLDDMLGRLKEFERGLSEEKWVKDLLAGKDAAERA
;
A
#
# COMPACT_ATOMS: atom_id res chain seq x y z
N MET A 1 -13.52 6.67 -0.34
CA MET A 1 -12.43 7.10 0.56
C MET A 1 -12.20 5.99 1.57
N SER A 2 -10.94 5.61 1.79
CA SER A 2 -10.57 4.61 2.80
C SER A 2 -10.70 5.22 4.19
N LEU A 3 -11.42 4.55 5.09
CA LEU A 3 -11.50 4.95 6.50
C LEU A 3 -10.20 4.67 7.25
N ILE A 4 -9.39 3.75 6.75
CA ILE A 4 -8.11 3.33 7.34
C ILE A 4 -6.98 4.24 6.85
N LEU A 5 -7.07 4.71 5.60
CA LEU A 5 -6.10 5.58 4.96
C LEU A 5 -6.79 6.89 4.54
N PRO A 6 -7.07 7.79 5.51
CA PRO A 6 -7.85 8.98 5.23
C PRO A 6 -7.06 9.97 4.37
N ASP A 7 -7.74 10.55 3.39
CA ASP A 7 -7.22 11.62 2.54
C ASP A 7 -6.84 12.85 3.39
N GLY A 8 -5.82 13.57 2.95
CA GLY A 8 -5.40 14.90 3.40
C GLY A 8 -6.44 15.98 3.13
N ASP A 9 -6.34 17.09 3.88
CA ASP A 9 -7.24 18.24 3.74
C ASP A 9 -6.95 19.06 2.46
N GLY A 10 -5.86 18.73 1.75
CA GLY A 10 -5.46 19.32 0.48
C GLY A 10 -4.39 18.47 -0.21
N PRO A 11 -3.94 18.85 -1.42
CA PRO A 11 -2.98 18.09 -2.21
C PRO A 11 -1.55 18.22 -1.67
N ASN A 12 -1.29 17.60 -0.53
CA ASN A 12 -0.08 17.72 0.28
C ASN A 12 0.88 16.53 0.15
N SER A 13 0.48 15.47 -0.55
CA SER A 13 1.36 14.35 -0.87
C SER A 13 2.48 14.78 -1.85
N SER A 14 3.55 14.02 -1.91
CA SER A 14 4.63 14.17 -2.89
C SER A 14 4.13 14.08 -4.34
N TRP A 15 3.03 13.35 -4.57
CA TRP A 15 2.33 13.27 -5.87
C TRP A 15 1.36 14.42 -6.16
N LYS A 16 1.28 15.45 -5.29
CA LYS A 16 0.31 16.56 -5.39
C LYS A 16 -1.15 16.09 -5.41
N THR A 17 -1.48 15.10 -4.59
CA THR A 17 -2.84 14.58 -4.41
C THR A 17 -3.24 14.67 -2.94
N CYS A 18 -4.54 14.53 -2.67
CA CYS A 18 -5.02 14.41 -1.29
C CYS A 18 -4.75 13.01 -0.69
N CYS A 19 -4.22 12.06 -1.47
CA CYS A 19 -3.93 10.72 -0.99
C CYS A 19 -2.42 10.56 -0.75
N ASN A 20 -2.07 10.10 0.45
CA ASN A 20 -0.70 9.78 0.83
C ASN A 20 -0.35 8.30 0.58
N TYR A 21 -1.21 7.61 -0.17
CA TYR A 21 -1.06 6.21 -0.50
C TYR A 21 -1.60 5.90 -1.89
N PHE A 22 -1.01 4.90 -2.55
CA PHE A 22 -1.51 4.35 -3.79
C PHE A 22 -1.18 2.87 -3.90
N TYR A 23 -2.09 2.13 -4.54
CA TYR A 23 -1.76 0.84 -5.11
C TYR A 23 -1.15 1.07 -6.49
N GLU A 24 0.08 0.60 -6.69
CA GLU A 24 0.83 0.75 -7.91
C GLU A 24 1.06 -0.63 -8.54
N ILE A 25 0.78 -0.72 -9.84
CA ILE A 25 1.26 -1.81 -10.69
C ILE A 25 2.52 -1.28 -11.37
N LYS A 26 3.67 -1.83 -10.99
CA LYS A 26 4.96 -1.42 -11.55
C LYS A 26 5.38 -2.42 -12.61
N VAL A 27 5.71 -1.89 -13.80
CA VAL A 27 6.29 -2.65 -14.92
C VAL A 27 7.71 -2.12 -15.15
N GLN A 28 8.67 -3.01 -15.33
CA GLN A 28 10.06 -2.65 -15.61
C GLN A 28 10.73 -3.69 -16.52
N ASP A 29 11.83 -3.31 -17.15
CA ASP A 29 12.67 -4.25 -17.89
C ASP A 29 13.56 -5.03 -16.90
N GLY A 30 13.40 -6.35 -16.86
CA GLY A 30 14.28 -7.28 -16.15
C GLY A 30 15.27 -7.96 -17.10
N ASP A 31 16.21 -8.72 -16.54
CA ASP A 31 17.29 -9.38 -17.30
C ASP A 31 16.75 -10.41 -18.32
N ASP A 32 15.67 -11.10 -17.97
CA ASP A 32 15.02 -12.14 -18.80
C ASP A 32 13.78 -11.64 -19.57
N GLY A 33 13.49 -10.33 -19.52
CA GLY A 33 12.31 -9.72 -20.14
C GLY A 33 11.55 -8.77 -19.20
N PRO A 34 10.41 -8.22 -19.64
CA PRO A 34 9.62 -7.32 -18.81
C PRO A 34 9.07 -8.04 -17.58
N GLU A 35 9.07 -7.36 -16.45
CA GLU A 35 8.56 -7.87 -15.19
C GLU A 35 7.53 -6.92 -14.58
N ILE A 36 6.59 -7.49 -13.82
CA ILE A 36 5.46 -6.78 -13.22
C ILE A 36 5.33 -7.10 -11.73
N ARG A 37 4.90 -6.12 -10.93
CA ARG A 37 4.51 -6.32 -9.52
C ARG A 37 3.37 -5.41 -9.10
N CYS A 38 2.73 -5.76 -7.98
CA CYS A 38 1.74 -4.92 -7.31
C CYS A 38 2.25 -4.53 -5.92
N GLN A 39 2.25 -3.23 -5.62
CA GLN A 39 2.73 -2.69 -4.36
C GLN A 39 1.78 -1.64 -3.80
N LEU A 40 1.73 -1.53 -2.47
CA LEU A 40 1.15 -0.40 -1.77
C LEU A 40 2.28 0.54 -1.34
N CYS A 41 2.20 1.79 -1.78
CA CYS A 41 3.12 2.85 -1.40
C CYS A 41 2.47 3.77 -0.39
N PHE A 42 3.18 4.10 0.67
CA PHE A 42 2.87 5.18 1.59
C PHE A 42 3.90 6.30 1.47
N ASP A 43 3.44 7.53 1.52
CA ASP A 43 4.24 8.76 1.47
C ASP A 43 3.88 9.61 2.70
N SER A 44 4.87 9.92 3.52
CA SER A 44 4.63 10.70 4.73
C SER A 44 4.52 12.21 4.50
N CYS A 45 4.67 12.69 3.26
CA CYS A 45 4.70 14.12 2.95
C CYS A 45 3.37 14.79 3.29
N GLY A 46 3.43 15.84 4.10
CA GLY A 46 2.24 16.61 4.46
C GLY A 46 1.30 15.91 5.46
N LEU A 47 1.66 14.74 5.99
CA LEU A 47 0.88 14.07 7.03
C LEU A 47 0.97 14.83 8.36
N ASP A 48 -0.16 14.89 9.08
CA ASP A 48 -0.23 15.35 10.47
C ASP A 48 0.09 14.22 11.46
N GLY A 49 0.20 14.55 12.75
CA GLY A 49 0.56 13.60 13.80
C GLY A 49 -0.37 12.38 13.91
N LYS A 50 -1.69 12.56 13.68
CA LYS A 50 -2.65 11.44 13.76
C LYS A 50 -2.50 10.50 12.56
N ARG A 51 -2.35 11.05 11.36
CA ARG A 51 -2.15 10.24 10.14
C ARG A 51 -0.80 9.51 10.18
N MET A 52 0.24 10.16 10.70
CA MET A 52 1.55 9.54 10.93
C MET A 52 1.46 8.34 11.88
N GLU A 53 0.69 8.44 12.97
CA GLU A 53 0.49 7.32 13.90
C GLU A 53 -0.23 6.13 13.23
N ILE A 54 -1.24 6.40 12.39
CA ILE A 54 -1.96 5.35 11.65
C ILE A 54 -1.00 4.62 10.72
N TYR A 55 -0.21 5.35 9.93
CA TYR A 55 0.68 4.70 8.98
C TYR A 55 1.82 3.94 9.69
N ASP A 56 2.36 4.47 10.78
CA ASP A 56 3.37 3.78 11.59
C ASP A 56 2.81 2.47 12.18
N ARG A 57 1.53 2.44 12.59
CA ARG A 57 0.87 1.20 13.00
C ARG A 57 0.75 0.19 11.85
N ILE A 58 0.35 0.63 10.65
CA ILE A 58 0.29 -0.23 9.46
C ILE A 58 1.67 -0.82 9.16
N SER A 59 2.71 0.02 9.17
CA SER A 59 4.08 -0.41 8.90
C SER A 59 4.66 -1.38 9.94
N ARG A 60 4.12 -1.40 11.16
CA ARG A 60 4.46 -2.39 12.20
C ARG A 60 3.64 -3.66 12.10
N SER A 61 2.38 -3.56 11.66
CA SER A 61 1.48 -4.70 11.48
C SER A 61 1.84 -5.53 10.25
N ILE A 62 2.53 -4.95 9.28
CA ILE A 62 2.78 -5.57 7.98
C ILE A 62 4.26 -5.43 7.64
N PRO A 63 4.92 -6.49 7.14
CA PRO A 63 6.29 -6.38 6.64
C PRO A 63 6.41 -5.24 5.62
N CYS A 64 7.15 -4.20 5.99
CA CYS A 64 7.63 -3.20 5.05
C CYS A 64 8.83 -3.82 4.33
N LEU A 65 8.83 -3.77 2.99
CA LEU A 65 9.85 -4.44 2.16
C LEU A 65 10.83 -3.45 1.56
N GLU A 66 10.42 -2.20 1.32
CA GLU A 66 11.34 -1.12 0.98
C GLU A 66 10.99 0.15 1.79
N THR A 67 12.00 0.76 2.41
CA THR A 67 11.89 2.05 3.10
C THR A 67 12.89 3.03 2.49
N TRP A 68 12.41 4.20 2.08
CA TRP A 68 13.25 5.30 1.64
C TRP A 68 12.95 6.57 2.45
N SER A 69 13.97 7.42 2.67
CA SER A 69 13.81 8.69 3.36
C SER A 69 14.55 9.80 2.64
N ASN A 70 13.90 10.96 2.53
CA ASN A 70 14.53 12.21 2.09
C ASN A 70 14.78 13.19 3.25
N GLY A 71 14.98 12.64 4.45
CA GLY A 71 15.29 13.37 5.67
C GLY A 71 14.05 13.63 6.53
N LYS A 72 13.03 14.30 5.98
CA LYS A 72 11.77 14.58 6.71
C LYS A 72 10.61 13.69 6.32
N ASN A 73 10.64 13.14 5.11
CA ASN A 73 9.59 12.27 4.62
C ASN A 73 10.14 10.87 4.40
N TRP A 74 9.31 9.90 4.69
CA TRP A 74 9.59 8.50 4.43
C TRP A 74 8.57 7.93 3.47
N TRP A 75 9.02 6.91 2.76
CA TRP A 75 8.26 6.13 1.81
C TRP A 75 8.33 4.68 2.23
N HIS A 76 7.19 4.06 2.48
CA HIS A 76 7.09 2.65 2.80
C HIS A 76 6.40 1.92 1.65
N ILE A 77 7.03 0.85 1.18
CA ILE A 77 6.51 0.02 0.11
C ILE A 77 6.25 -1.37 0.67
N HIS A 78 4.99 -1.79 0.57
CA HIS A 78 4.53 -3.12 0.91
C HIS A 78 4.25 -3.87 -0.39
N TRP A 79 4.95 -4.99 -0.61
CA TRP A 79 4.66 -5.85 -1.77
C TRP A 79 3.42 -6.67 -1.47
N ILE A 80 2.43 -6.56 -2.35
CA ILE A 80 1.19 -7.33 -2.26
C ILE A 80 1.29 -8.59 -3.15
N TRP A 81 2.20 -8.55 -4.14
CA TRP A 81 2.43 -9.63 -5.10
C TRP A 81 3.73 -9.38 -5.91
N PRO A 82 4.46 -10.41 -6.37
CA PRO A 82 4.30 -11.86 -6.16
C PRO A 82 4.96 -12.35 -4.86
N ASP A 83 4.81 -13.63 -4.51
CA ASP A 83 5.24 -14.25 -3.25
C ASP A 83 6.55 -13.66 -2.68
N ALA A 84 6.63 -13.46 -1.37
CA ALA A 84 7.69 -12.76 -0.63
C ALA A 84 9.17 -13.10 -0.97
N GLY A 85 9.43 -14.15 -1.78
CA GLY A 85 10.74 -14.47 -2.35
C GLY A 85 11.04 -13.87 -3.73
N LYS A 86 10.04 -13.36 -4.46
CA LYS A 86 10.21 -12.71 -5.78
C LYS A 86 9.49 -11.38 -5.76
N SER A 87 10.26 -10.29 -5.83
CA SER A 87 9.76 -8.91 -5.84
C SER A 87 9.01 -8.54 -7.12
N PHE A 88 9.23 -9.29 -8.21
CA PHE A 88 8.63 -9.11 -9.52
C PHE A 88 8.31 -10.47 -10.16
N GLN A 89 7.29 -10.49 -11.01
CA GLN A 89 6.95 -11.64 -11.85
C GLN A 89 7.28 -11.32 -13.30
N LEU A 90 7.99 -12.24 -13.95
CA LEU A 90 8.28 -12.16 -15.38
C LEU A 90 6.99 -12.24 -16.20
N VAL A 91 6.85 -11.34 -17.18
CA VAL A 91 5.76 -11.35 -18.14
C VAL A 91 6.11 -12.31 -19.29
N PRO A 92 5.29 -13.33 -19.58
CA PRO A 92 5.51 -14.24 -20.71
C PRO A 92 5.57 -13.48 -22.03
N ALA A 93 6.47 -13.89 -22.93
CA ALA A 93 6.61 -13.27 -24.24
C ALA A 93 5.36 -13.43 -25.14
N ASP A 94 4.57 -14.47 -24.88
CA ASP A 94 3.35 -14.85 -25.58
C ASP A 94 2.08 -14.63 -24.74
N PHE A 95 2.13 -13.74 -23.76
CA PHE A 95 0.96 -13.47 -22.92
C PHE A 95 -0.23 -12.97 -23.76
N ASP A 96 -1.43 -13.37 -23.34
CA ASP A 96 -2.68 -12.95 -23.93
C ASP A 96 -3.57 -12.22 -22.91
N GLU A 97 -4.75 -11.82 -23.37
CA GLU A 97 -5.74 -11.13 -22.54
C GLU A 97 -6.22 -12.01 -21.38
N GLU A 98 -6.31 -13.33 -21.57
CA GLU A 98 -6.72 -14.26 -20.51
C GLU A 98 -5.68 -14.30 -19.38
N TRP A 99 -4.40 -14.41 -19.72
CA TRP A 99 -3.33 -14.36 -18.74
C TRP A 99 -3.32 -13.03 -17.98
N LEU A 100 -3.45 -11.91 -18.69
CA LEU A 100 -3.47 -10.58 -18.09
C LEU A 100 -4.64 -10.41 -17.12
N ASN A 101 -5.85 -10.78 -17.54
CA ASN A 101 -7.04 -10.71 -16.70
C ASN A 101 -6.87 -11.56 -15.45
N LYS A 102 -6.33 -12.77 -15.58
CA LYS A 102 -6.01 -13.63 -14.44
C LYS A 102 -5.01 -12.97 -13.48
N GLN A 103 -3.96 -12.33 -14.00
CA GLN A 103 -3.00 -11.63 -13.13
C GLN A 103 -3.65 -10.47 -12.39
N LEU A 104 -4.48 -9.67 -13.07
CA LEU A 104 -5.20 -8.56 -12.46
C LEU A 104 -6.21 -9.02 -11.41
N ASP A 105 -6.91 -10.12 -11.66
CA ASP A 105 -7.83 -10.73 -10.70
C ASP A 105 -7.10 -11.28 -9.48
N ASP A 106 -5.95 -11.95 -9.67
CA ASP A 106 -5.10 -12.44 -8.59
C ASP A 106 -4.56 -11.26 -7.76
N MET A 107 -4.08 -10.18 -8.41
CA MET A 107 -3.64 -8.95 -7.74
C MET A 107 -4.77 -8.32 -6.92
N LEU A 108 -5.97 -8.20 -7.50
CA LEU A 108 -7.15 -7.66 -6.82
C LEU A 108 -7.55 -8.55 -5.63
N GLY A 109 -7.43 -9.87 -5.78
CA GLY A 109 -7.62 -10.84 -4.72
C GLY A 109 -6.68 -10.57 -3.55
N ARG A 110 -5.36 -10.52 -3.80
CA ARG A 110 -4.34 -10.23 -2.78
C ARG A 110 -4.54 -8.89 -2.10
N LEU A 111 -4.93 -7.87 -2.86
CA LEU A 111 -5.29 -6.56 -2.34
C LEU A 111 -6.46 -6.65 -1.34
N LYS A 112 -7.54 -7.35 -1.71
CA LYS A 112 -8.69 -7.58 -0.81
C LYS A 112 -8.30 -8.37 0.43
N GLU A 113 -7.41 -9.36 0.30
CA GLU A 113 -6.91 -10.12 1.44
C GLU A 113 -6.08 -9.26 2.40
N PHE A 114 -5.23 -8.40 1.85
CA PHE A 114 -4.47 -7.41 2.59
C PHE A 114 -5.39 -6.46 3.36
N GLU A 115 -6.37 -5.86 2.68
CA GLU A 115 -7.32 -4.93 3.32
C GLU A 115 -8.17 -5.63 4.38
N ARG A 116 -8.59 -6.89 4.11
CA ARG A 116 -9.31 -7.73 5.07
C ARG A 116 -8.47 -8.01 6.31
N GLY A 117 -7.21 -8.45 6.14
CA GLY A 117 -6.30 -8.71 7.25
C GLY A 117 -6.09 -7.46 8.10
N LEU A 118 -5.87 -6.30 7.46
CA LEU A 118 -5.76 -5.02 8.16
C LEU A 118 -7.05 -4.68 8.91
N SER A 119 -8.23 -4.92 8.33
CA SER A 119 -9.52 -4.69 9.00
C SER A 119 -9.79 -5.61 10.21
N GLU A 120 -9.11 -6.74 10.29
CA GLU A 120 -9.24 -7.69 11.40
C GLU A 120 -8.42 -7.29 12.63
N GLU A 121 -7.40 -6.46 12.45
CA GLU A 121 -6.59 -5.89 13.53
C GLU A 121 -7.45 -5.13 14.54
N LYS A 122 -7.22 -5.37 15.84
CA LYS A 122 -8.03 -4.76 16.91
C LYS A 122 -7.98 -3.23 16.84
N TRP A 123 -6.81 -2.66 16.61
CA TRP A 123 -6.64 -1.21 16.54
C TRP A 123 -7.38 -0.59 15.34
N VAL A 124 -7.49 -1.31 14.22
CA VAL A 124 -8.27 -0.85 13.06
C VAL A 124 -9.76 -0.93 13.36
N LYS A 125 -10.23 -2.00 14.02
CA LYS A 125 -11.63 -2.09 14.48
C LYS A 125 -11.98 -0.95 15.43
N ASP A 126 -11.08 -0.59 16.34
CA ASP A 126 -11.27 0.53 17.28
C ASP A 126 -11.25 1.89 16.55
N LEU A 127 -10.36 2.06 15.57
CA LEU A 127 -10.32 3.24 14.68
C LEU A 127 -11.63 3.39 13.90
N LEU A 128 -12.12 2.33 13.27
CA LEU A 128 -13.36 2.30 12.49
C LEU A 128 -14.61 2.50 13.36
N ALA A 129 -14.58 2.05 14.62
CA ALA A 129 -15.64 2.26 15.59
C ALA A 129 -15.64 3.67 16.20
N GLY A 130 -14.68 4.53 15.84
CA GLY A 130 -14.54 5.88 16.39
C GLY A 130 -14.08 5.93 17.84
N LYS A 131 -13.54 4.82 18.38
CA LYS A 131 -13.17 4.70 19.79
C LYS A 131 -11.88 5.43 20.17
N ASP A 132 -11.04 5.77 19.20
CA ASP A 132 -9.80 6.54 19.43
C ASP A 132 -10.07 7.98 19.93
N ALA A 133 -11.29 8.52 19.78
CA ALA A 133 -11.61 9.88 20.21
C ALA A 133 -12.18 9.99 21.64
N ALA A 134 -12.61 8.88 22.25
CA ALA A 134 -13.37 8.93 23.51
C ALA A 134 -12.57 8.60 24.78
N GLU A 135 -11.37 8.02 24.67
CA GLU A 135 -10.58 7.57 25.85
C GLU A 135 -9.40 8.49 26.20
N ARG A 136 -9.30 9.69 25.59
CA ARG A 136 -8.25 10.69 25.90
C ARG A 136 -8.79 12.08 26.28
N ALA A 137 -10.04 12.18 26.75
CA ALA A 137 -10.61 13.41 27.32
C ALA A 137 -10.66 13.35 28.86
#